data_AF-A0A358NIF2-F1
#
_entry.id   AF-A0A358NIF2-F1
#
_cell.length_a   1.000
_cell.length_b   1.000
_cell.length_c   1.000
_cell.angle_alpha   90.00
_cell.angle_beta   90.00
_cell.angle_gamma   90.00
#
_symmetry.space_group_name_H-M   'P 1'
#
loop_
_entity.id
_entity.type
_entity.pdbx_description
1 polymer ?
#
loop_
_entity_poly.entity_id
_entity_poly.type
_entity_poly.pdbx_seq_one_letter_code
_entity_poly.pdbx_strand_id
1 'polypeptide(L)'
;MKKLFIAVLLISLLLILASCGAKQKMEDKITEKIVEKTLGANVDIDGEEVTFKGEGGEEVTFGSTEWPDSEVGKKIPEFKKGKITSSANSDGYFLIMLEEVEQNDFNSY
;
A
#
# COMPACT_ATOMS: atom_id res chain seq x y z
N MET A 1 13.70 -38.35 21.26
CA MET A 1 13.66 -37.42 20.11
C MET A 1 12.24 -37.17 19.58
N LYS A 2 11.36 -38.18 19.43
CA LYS A 2 9.97 -37.98 18.93
C LYS A 2 9.14 -36.94 19.71
N LYS A 3 9.26 -36.93 21.06
CA LYS A 3 8.54 -35.98 21.93
C LYS A 3 9.05 -34.53 21.81
N LEU A 4 10.34 -34.34 21.52
CA LEU A 4 10.93 -33.01 21.28
C LEU A 4 10.51 -32.46 19.92
N PHE A 5 10.48 -33.31 18.88
CA PHE A 5 9.97 -32.93 17.56
C PHE A 5 8.52 -32.49 17.59
N ILE A 6 7.66 -33.21 18.32
CA ILE A 6 6.25 -32.85 18.49
C ILE A 6 6.08 -31.50 19.21
N ALA A 7 6.90 -31.24 20.24
CA ALA A 7 6.87 -29.97 20.97
C ALA A 7 7.27 -28.78 20.07
N VAL A 8 8.34 -28.93 19.28
CA VAL A 8 8.78 -27.89 18.32
C VAL A 8 7.72 -27.62 17.25
N LEU A 9 7.06 -28.66 16.76
CA LEU A 9 6.04 -28.55 15.72
C LEU A 9 4.77 -27.86 16.23
N LEU A 10 4.37 -28.13 17.49
CA LEU A 10 3.27 -27.43 18.16
C LEU A 10 3.59 -25.95 18.43
N ILE A 11 4.81 -25.62 18.84
CA ILE A 11 5.25 -24.24 19.06
C ILE A 11 5.27 -23.47 17.74
N SER A 12 5.76 -24.09 16.66
CA SER A 12 5.73 -23.50 15.31
C SER A 12 4.31 -23.18 14.87
N LEU A 13 3.35 -24.10 15.09
CA LEU A 13 1.95 -23.89 14.72
C LEU A 13 1.29 -22.72 15.47
N LEU A 14 1.65 -22.52 16.74
CA LEU A 14 1.17 -21.40 17.56
C LEU A 14 1.72 -20.04 17.08
N LEU A 15 2.95 -20.01 16.54
CA LEU A 15 3.53 -18.78 15.98
C LEU A 15 2.83 -18.33 14.68
N ILE A 16 2.31 -19.26 13.88
CA ILE A 16 1.56 -18.96 12.64
C ILE A 16 0.19 -18.35 12.97
N LEU A 17 -0.43 -18.74 14.09
CA LEU A 17 -1.69 -18.15 14.55
C LEU A 17 -1.50 -16.73 15.10
N ALA A 18 -0.32 -16.41 15.65
CA ALA A 18 0.03 -15.07 16.10
C ALA A 18 0.31 -14.09 14.94
N SER A 19 0.77 -14.58 13.77
CA SER A 19 0.99 -13.73 12.60
C SER A 19 -0.28 -13.41 11.81
N CYS A 20 -1.34 -14.23 11.93
CA CYS A 20 -2.63 -13.97 11.29
C CYS A 20 -3.45 -12.87 12.02
N GLY A 21 -3.19 -12.65 13.32
CA GLY A 21 -3.91 -11.66 14.15
C GLY A 21 -3.22 -10.30 14.31
N ALA A 22 -1.97 -10.15 13.86
CA ALA A 22 -1.22 -8.89 13.98
C ALA A 22 -1.57 -7.88 12.86
N LYS A 23 -2.16 -8.32 11.74
CA LYS A 23 -2.67 -7.41 10.71
C LYS A 23 -3.90 -6.63 11.18
N GLN A 24 -4.76 -7.26 11.98
CA GLN A 24 -6.04 -6.68 12.42
C GLN A 24 -5.94 -5.64 13.54
N LYS A 25 -4.73 -5.39 14.08
CA LYS A 25 -4.48 -4.34 15.09
C LYS A 25 -3.67 -3.15 14.58
N MET A 26 -3.27 -3.16 13.31
CA MET A 26 -2.72 -1.97 12.64
C MET A 26 -3.82 -1.11 12.01
N GLU A 27 -5.00 -1.67 11.78
CA GLU A 27 -6.16 -0.96 11.22
C GLU A 27 -6.77 0.04 12.22
N ASP A 28 -6.64 -0.21 13.52
CA ASP A 28 -7.18 0.68 14.56
C ASP A 28 -6.09 1.60 15.13
N LYS A 29 -6.00 2.82 14.59
CA LYS A 29 -5.30 3.99 15.16
C LYS A 29 -3.78 4.04 15.01
N ILE A 30 -3.27 4.08 13.78
CA ILE A 30 -2.24 5.08 13.48
C ILE A 30 -2.98 6.43 13.55
N THR A 31 -3.09 6.98 14.76
CA THR A 31 -3.81 8.23 14.97
C THR A 31 -3.05 9.29 14.17
N GLU A 32 -3.67 9.88 13.15
CA GLU A 32 -3.10 10.96 12.31
C GLU A 32 -2.25 11.94 13.15
N LYS A 33 -2.77 12.34 14.32
CA LYS A 33 -2.09 13.20 15.30
C LYS A 33 -0.70 12.76 15.78
N ILE A 34 -0.40 11.46 15.81
CA ILE A 34 0.93 10.95 16.21
C ILE A 34 1.91 11.11 15.05
N VAL A 35 1.46 10.84 13.82
CA VAL A 35 2.29 10.97 12.60
C VAL A 35 2.54 12.44 12.31
N GLU A 36 1.49 13.28 12.33
CA GLU A 36 1.60 14.74 12.17
C GLU A 36 2.60 15.35 13.16
N LYS A 37 2.52 14.95 14.44
CA LYS A 37 3.38 15.50 15.50
C LYS A 37 4.82 14.99 15.44
N THR A 38 5.06 13.84 14.81
CA THR A 38 6.40 13.22 14.73
C THR A 38 7.11 13.58 13.41
N LEU A 39 6.37 13.66 12.31
CA LEU A 39 6.90 14.00 10.98
C LEU A 39 6.83 15.50 10.67
N GLY A 40 6.02 16.27 11.41
CA GLY A 40 5.83 17.70 11.17
C GLY A 40 5.11 18.00 9.84
N ALA A 41 4.52 17.00 9.20
CA ALA A 41 3.78 17.11 7.95
C ALA A 41 2.29 16.85 8.20
N ASN A 42 1.42 17.54 7.47
CA ASN A 42 -0.01 17.27 7.47
C ASN A 42 -0.24 15.99 6.65
N VAL A 43 -0.61 14.90 7.34
CA VAL A 43 -0.72 13.55 6.75
C VAL A 43 -2.07 12.96 7.09
N ASP A 44 -2.75 12.49 6.06
CA ASP A 44 -4.05 11.83 6.10
C ASP A 44 -3.83 10.34 5.79
N ILE A 45 -4.39 9.43 6.59
CA ILE A 45 -4.15 7.98 6.46
C ILE A 45 -5.51 7.28 6.37
N ASP A 46 -5.79 6.68 5.22
CA ASP A 46 -6.99 5.88 4.99
C ASP A 46 -6.60 4.43 4.67
N GLY A 47 -6.65 3.57 5.67
CA GLY A 47 -6.25 2.18 5.54
C GLY A 47 -4.78 2.00 5.14
N GLU A 48 -4.55 1.56 3.89
CA GLU A 48 -3.21 1.40 3.31
C GLU A 48 -2.75 2.64 2.52
N GLU A 49 -3.64 3.60 2.28
CA GLU A 49 -3.34 4.84 1.58
C GLU A 49 -2.85 5.94 2.53
N VAL A 50 -1.84 6.68 2.10
CA VAL A 50 -1.26 7.80 2.86
C VAL A 50 -1.18 9.02 1.96
N THR A 51 -1.85 10.10 2.37
CA THR A 51 -1.86 11.38 1.66
C THR A 51 -1.07 12.43 2.42
N PHE A 52 -0.09 13.03 1.76
CA PHE A 52 0.70 14.14 2.28
C PHE A 52 0.15 15.46 1.74
N LYS A 53 -0.12 16.42 2.62
CA LYS A 53 -0.60 17.76 2.27
C LYS A 53 0.52 18.76 2.51
N GLY A 54 1.03 19.36 1.44
CA GLY A 54 2.01 20.43 1.51
C GLY A 54 1.38 21.76 1.93
N GLU A 55 2.22 22.71 2.37
CA GLU A 55 1.74 24.03 2.80
C GLU A 55 1.13 24.86 1.65
N GLY A 56 1.50 24.55 0.40
CA GLY A 56 0.98 25.19 -0.81
C GLY A 56 -0.36 24.63 -1.30
N GLY A 57 -0.91 23.62 -0.63
CA GLY A 57 -2.14 22.93 -1.01
C GLY A 57 -1.92 21.75 -1.96
N GLU A 58 -0.68 21.44 -2.33
CA GLU A 58 -0.35 20.22 -3.05
C GLU A 58 -0.63 18.97 -2.20
N GLU A 59 -1.31 18.00 -2.79
CA GLU A 59 -1.57 16.70 -2.17
C GLU A 59 -0.87 15.60 -2.97
N VAL A 60 -0.26 14.65 -2.24
CA VAL A 60 0.32 13.44 -2.83
C VAL A 60 -0.14 12.22 -2.05
N THR A 61 -0.89 11.35 -2.71
CA THR A 61 -1.41 10.10 -2.14
C THR A 61 -0.57 8.92 -2.60
N PHE A 62 -0.20 8.03 -1.68
CA PHE A 62 0.57 6.81 -1.93
C PHE A 62 -0.18 5.59 -1.42
N GLY A 63 0.07 4.44 -2.03
CA GLY A 63 -0.32 3.14 -1.46
C GLY A 63 -1.56 2.53 -2.09
N SER A 64 -2.23 3.24 -3.00
CA SER A 64 -3.36 2.67 -3.73
C SER A 64 -2.91 1.53 -4.65
N THR A 65 -3.80 0.57 -4.90
CA THR A 65 -3.59 -0.50 -5.89
C THR A 65 -4.51 -0.34 -7.11
N GLU A 66 -5.10 0.84 -7.25
CA GLU A 66 -5.98 1.20 -8.35
C GLU A 66 -5.31 2.16 -9.33
N TRP A 67 -5.91 2.29 -10.52
CA TRP A 67 -5.48 3.28 -11.50
C TRP A 67 -5.73 4.70 -10.97
N PRO A 68 -4.73 5.60 -11.01
CA PRO A 68 -4.88 6.96 -10.51
C PRO A 68 -6.05 7.71 -11.16
N ASP A 69 -6.90 8.29 -10.33
CA ASP A 69 -8.09 9.04 -10.73
C ASP A 69 -7.85 10.56 -10.82
N SER A 70 -6.58 11.00 -10.79
CA SER A 70 -6.25 12.41 -10.96
C SER A 70 -6.64 12.94 -12.33
N GLU A 71 -6.64 14.26 -12.47
CA GLU A 71 -6.92 14.93 -13.75
C GLU A 71 -5.95 14.50 -14.87
N VAL A 72 -4.73 14.09 -14.53
CA VAL A 72 -3.78 13.50 -15.48
C VAL A 72 -4.06 12.01 -15.68
N GLY A 73 -4.32 11.26 -14.60
CA GLY A 73 -4.67 9.84 -14.65
C GLY A 73 -5.87 9.51 -15.53
N LYS A 74 -6.93 10.32 -15.45
CA LYS A 74 -8.15 10.20 -16.28
C LYS A 74 -7.92 10.45 -17.77
N LYS A 75 -6.85 11.15 -18.15
CA LYS A 75 -6.53 11.46 -19.56
C LYS A 75 -5.70 10.37 -20.22
N ILE A 76 -5.10 9.48 -19.43
CA ILE A 76 -4.30 8.37 -19.93
C ILE A 76 -5.17 7.11 -19.87
N PRO A 77 -5.31 6.34 -20.97
CA PRO A 77 -6.08 5.09 -20.95
C PRO A 77 -5.57 4.15 -19.87
N GLU A 78 -6.45 3.54 -19.08
CA GLU A 78 -6.03 2.59 -18.05
C GLU A 78 -5.28 1.39 -18.66
N PHE A 79 -4.10 1.07 -18.10
CA PHE A 79 -3.36 -0.14 -18.46
C PHE A 79 -3.91 -1.34 -17.70
N LYS A 80 -4.73 -2.15 -18.36
CA LYS A 80 -5.49 -3.27 -17.76
C LYS A 80 -4.76 -4.61 -17.74
N LYS A 81 -3.48 -4.64 -18.12
CA LYS A 81 -2.68 -5.86 -18.27
C LYS A 81 -1.65 -5.94 -17.14
N GLY A 82 -1.65 -7.03 -16.38
CA GLY A 82 -0.83 -7.15 -15.17
C GLY A 82 -1.52 -6.63 -13.91
N LYS A 83 -0.75 -6.43 -12.86
CA LYS A 83 -1.23 -6.12 -11.51
C LYS A 83 -0.57 -4.84 -10.99
N ILE A 84 -1.39 -3.86 -10.62
CA ILE A 84 -0.90 -2.67 -9.91
C ILE A 84 -0.55 -3.08 -8.48
N THR A 85 0.70 -2.86 -8.09
CA THR A 85 1.18 -3.16 -6.72
C THR A 85 1.27 -1.92 -5.85
N SER A 86 1.36 -0.75 -6.47
CA SER A 86 1.28 0.54 -5.79
C SER A 86 1.08 1.64 -6.83
N SER A 87 0.35 2.68 -6.47
CA SER A 87 0.32 3.93 -7.20
C SER A 87 0.56 5.11 -6.27
N ALA A 88 1.12 6.17 -6.88
CA ALA A 88 1.29 7.47 -6.27
C ALA A 88 0.60 8.51 -7.15
N ASN A 89 -0.19 9.38 -6.55
CA ASN A 89 -1.03 10.32 -7.27
C ASN A 89 -0.82 11.75 -6.77
N SER A 90 -0.78 12.69 -7.70
CA SER A 90 -0.74 14.14 -7.47
C SER A 90 -1.44 14.86 -8.61
N ASP A 91 -1.65 16.16 -8.49
CA ASP A 91 -2.38 16.97 -9.50
C ASP A 91 -1.70 16.99 -10.86
N GLY A 92 -0.36 17.00 -10.88
CA GLY A 92 0.43 17.17 -12.11
C GLY A 92 1.03 15.89 -12.68
N TYR A 93 1.04 14.81 -11.90
CA TYR A 93 1.64 13.54 -12.30
C TYR A 93 1.03 12.39 -11.51
N PHE A 94 1.15 11.18 -12.05
CA PHE A 94 0.95 9.96 -11.29
C PHE A 94 2.07 8.98 -11.61
N LEU A 95 2.28 8.03 -10.72
CA LEU A 95 3.23 6.95 -10.88
C LEU A 95 2.54 5.64 -10.52
N ILE A 96 2.78 4.60 -11.31
CA ILE A 96 2.20 3.27 -11.09
C ILE A 96 3.34 2.25 -11.12
N MET A 97 3.38 1.39 -10.13
CA MET A 97 4.20 0.17 -10.14
C MET A 97 3.31 -1.00 -10.55
N LEU A 98 3.74 -1.68 -11.62
CA LEU A 98 3.05 -2.80 -12.22
C LEU A 98 3.93 -4.05 -12.14
N GLU A 99 3.32 -5.17 -11.79
CA GLU A 99 3.90 -6.50 -11.88
C GLU A 99 3.10 -7.38 -12.83
N GLU A 100 3.62 -8.56 -13.17
CA GLU A 100 2.92 -9.55 -14.02
C GLU A 100 2.54 -9.02 -15.42
N VAL A 101 3.34 -8.08 -15.94
CA VAL A 101 3.14 -7.49 -17.27
C VAL A 101 3.94 -8.28 -18.31
N GLU A 102 3.25 -8.79 -19.34
CA GLU A 102 3.92 -9.33 -20.51
C GLU A 102 4.53 -8.21 -21.35
N GLN A 103 5.75 -8.40 -21.84
CA GLN A 103 6.45 -7.38 -22.62
C GLN A 103 5.66 -6.93 -23.86
N ASN A 104 4.96 -7.85 -24.54
CA ASN A 104 4.15 -7.51 -25.71
C ASN A 104 2.92 -6.67 -25.35
N ASP A 105 2.29 -6.95 -24.19
CA ASP A 105 1.15 -6.15 -23.72
C ASP A 105 1.59 -4.70 -23.48
N PHE A 106 2.73 -4.50 -22.80
CA PHE A 106 3.29 -3.16 -22.57
C PHE A 106 3.65 -2.44 -23.87
N ASN A 107 4.29 -3.14 -24.82
CA ASN A 107 4.68 -2.53 -26.10
C ASN A 107 3.50 -2.15 -27.00
N SER A 108 2.32 -2.74 -26.75
CA SER A 108 1.11 -2.53 -27.57
C SER A 108 0.17 -1.45 -27.02
N TYR A 109 0.48 -0.95 -25.83
CA TYR A 109 -0.23 0.13 -25.16
C TYR A 109 0.32 1.50 -25.56
#